data_AF-Q5DGX1-F1
#
_entry.id   AF-Q5DGX1-F1
#
_cell.length_a   1.000
_cell.length_b   1.000
_cell.length_c   1.000
_cell.angle_alpha   90.00
_cell.angle_beta   90.00
_cell.angle_gamma   90.00
#
_symmetry.space_group_name_H-M   'P 1'
#
loop_
_entity.id
_entity.type
_entity.pdbx_description
1 polymer ?
#
loop_
_entity_poly.entity_id
_entity_poly.type
_entity_poly.pdbx_seq_one_letter_code
_entity_poly.pdbx_strand_id
1 'polypeptide(L)'
;MVCGHTSRRGCDKCFAQCRRMSNKMVFPVDKHENRTDLSFRMQEDSYHHVGRSAFERLSIDMVKCFPLDYMHLVCLGVVKKICQLWKDLATERRYGMHPNVIKLINDNITASWSYIPRDFQENADR
;
A
#
# COMPACT_ATOMS: atom_id res chain seq x y z
N MET A 1 3.12 -8.05 17.06
CA MET A 1 3.69 -8.26 15.71
C MET A 1 2.56 -8.70 14.80
N VAL A 2 2.47 -8.13 13.60
CA VAL A 2 1.34 -8.35 12.68
C VAL A 2 1.82 -8.96 11.37
N CYS A 3 0.93 -9.66 10.68
CA CYS A 3 1.15 -10.18 9.33
C CYS A 3 1.40 -9.04 8.32
N GLY A 4 2.02 -9.35 7.18
CA GLY A 4 2.25 -8.35 6.14
C GLY A 4 0.97 -7.82 5.48
N HIS A 5 1.02 -6.62 4.91
CA HIS A 5 -0.13 -5.94 4.29
C HIS A 5 -0.78 -6.69 3.11
N THR A 6 -0.07 -7.67 2.53
CA THR A 6 -0.58 -8.53 1.45
C THR A 6 -1.32 -9.77 1.96
N SER A 7 -1.38 -9.97 3.28
CA SER A 7 -2.06 -11.11 3.88
C SER A 7 -3.58 -10.99 3.77
N ARG A 8 -4.26 -12.14 3.95
CA ARG A 8 -5.72 -12.21 3.87
C ARG A 8 -6.44 -11.35 4.91
N ARG A 9 -5.80 -11.12 6.06
CA ARG A 9 -6.28 -10.26 7.17
C ARG A 9 -5.26 -9.16 7.49
N GLY A 10 -4.64 -8.59 6.45
CA GLY A 10 -3.52 -7.66 6.58
C GLY A 10 -3.90 -6.21 6.85
N CYS A 11 -5.18 -5.87 6.95
CA CYS A 11 -5.58 -4.52 7.35
C CYS A 11 -5.20 -4.31 8.82
N ASP A 12 -4.62 -3.17 9.18
CA ASP A 12 -4.27 -2.84 10.58
C ASP A 12 -5.44 -2.20 11.35
N LYS A 13 -6.45 -1.68 10.63
CA LYS A 13 -7.51 -0.83 11.21
C LYS A 13 -8.82 -1.57 11.47
N CYS A 14 -9.15 -2.59 10.69
CA CYS A 14 -10.41 -3.31 10.81
C CYS A 14 -10.25 -4.81 10.50
N PHE A 15 -11.19 -5.62 10.99
CA PHE A 15 -11.22 -7.07 10.80
C PHE A 15 -11.55 -7.51 9.35
N ALA A 16 -11.36 -6.61 8.38
CA ALA A 16 -11.62 -6.88 6.98
C ALA A 16 -10.77 -8.03 6.46
N GLN A 17 -11.43 -8.91 5.72
CA GLN A 17 -10.78 -9.98 4.98
C GLN A 17 -10.72 -9.62 3.50
N CYS A 18 -9.53 -9.67 2.89
CA CYS A 18 -9.45 -9.50 1.45
C CYS A 18 -9.82 -10.78 0.70
N ARG A 19 -10.27 -10.60 -0.53
CA ARG A 19 -10.58 -11.65 -1.49
C ARG A 19 -9.77 -11.49 -2.77
N ARG A 20 -9.50 -12.61 -3.44
CA ARG A 20 -8.81 -12.62 -4.73
C ARG A 20 -9.84 -12.39 -5.83
N MET A 21 -9.69 -11.31 -6.61
CA MET A 21 -10.55 -10.97 -7.75
C MET A 21 -9.66 -10.65 -8.94
N SER A 22 -9.86 -11.34 -10.07
CA SER A 22 -9.07 -11.15 -11.30
C SER A 22 -7.55 -11.13 -11.04
N ASN A 23 -7.05 -12.12 -10.29
CA ASN A 23 -5.66 -12.24 -9.84
C ASN A 23 -5.12 -11.08 -8.97
N LYS A 24 -5.99 -10.22 -8.44
CA LYS A 24 -5.64 -9.13 -7.51
C LYS A 24 -6.23 -9.39 -6.12
N MET A 25 -5.50 -9.00 -5.08
CA MET A 25 -6.02 -9.01 -3.71
C MET A 25 -6.83 -7.72 -3.48
N VAL A 26 -8.09 -7.87 -3.06
CA VAL A 26 -9.02 -6.75 -2.90
C VAL A 26 -9.68 -6.83 -1.52
N PHE A 27 -9.55 -5.76 -0.74
CA PHE A 27 -10.38 -5.55 0.45
C PHE A 27 -11.71 -4.95 -0.01
N PRO A 28 -12.83 -5.67 0.12
CA PRO A 28 -14.13 -5.16 -0.31
C PRO A 28 -14.57 -3.99 0.57
N VAL A 29 -15.25 -3.03 -0.06
CA VAL A 29 -15.84 -1.85 0.60
C VAL A 29 -17.12 -2.26 1.30
N ASP A 30 -16.98 -3.16 2.26
CA ASP A 30 -18.06 -3.58 3.15
C ASP A 30 -17.85 -2.94 4.53
N LYS A 31 -18.91 -2.90 5.34
CA LYS A 31 -18.80 -2.43 6.72
C LYS A 31 -18.10 -3.49 7.54
N HIS A 32 -16.84 -3.24 7.89
CA HIS A 32 -16.05 -4.09 8.78
C HIS A 32 -15.95 -3.45 10.16
N GLU A 33 -15.88 -4.29 11.19
CA GLU A 33 -15.63 -3.83 12.56
C GLU A 33 -14.20 -3.28 12.68
N ASN A 34 -14.04 -2.17 13.39
CA ASN A 34 -12.74 -1.57 13.64
C ASN A 34 -12.02 -2.29 14.78
N ARG A 35 -10.70 -2.44 14.65
CA ARG A 35 -9.87 -2.89 15.77
C ARG A 35 -9.81 -1.81 16.82
N THR A 36 -9.75 -2.25 18.07
CA THR A 36 -9.51 -1.41 19.24
C THR A 36 -8.15 -1.75 19.84
N ASP A 37 -7.64 -0.88 20.71
CA ASP A 37 -6.43 -1.17 21.49
C ASP A 37 -6.59 -2.48 22.29
N LEU A 38 -7.77 -2.68 22.89
CA LEU A 38 -8.08 -3.89 23.64
C LEU A 38 -8.07 -5.14 22.75
N SER A 39 -8.79 -5.13 21.62
CA SER A 39 -8.85 -6.29 20.73
C SER A 39 -7.48 -6.66 20.17
N PHE A 40 -6.62 -5.67 19.92
CA PHE A 40 -5.25 -5.87 19.47
C PHE A 40 -4.39 -6.53 20.57
N ARG A 41 -4.45 -6.02 21.80
CA ARG A 41 -3.69 -6.55 22.95
C ARG A 41 -4.13 -7.95 23.38
N MET A 42 -5.43 -8.24 23.23
CA MET A 42 -5.99 -9.57 23.43
C MET A 42 -5.68 -10.53 22.28
N GLN A 43 -5.11 -10.02 21.18
CA GLN A 43 -4.79 -10.77 19.96
C GLN A 43 -5.99 -11.54 19.39
N GLU A 44 -7.17 -10.91 19.40
CA GLU A 44 -8.44 -11.55 18.97
C GLU A 44 -8.40 -12.06 17.53
N ASP A 45 -7.63 -11.41 16.65
CA ASP A 45 -7.43 -11.84 15.27
C ASP A 45 -6.14 -12.65 15.09
N SER A 46 -6.19 -13.94 15.42
CA SER A 46 -5.03 -14.85 15.35
C SER A 46 -4.37 -14.99 13.97
N TYR A 47 -5.07 -14.62 12.89
CA TYR A 47 -4.50 -14.59 11.53
C TYR A 47 -3.79 -13.29 11.21
N HIS A 48 -4.15 -12.21 11.92
CA HIS A 48 -3.48 -10.92 11.82
C HIS A 48 -2.27 -10.85 12.74
N HIS A 49 -2.36 -11.41 13.94
CA HIS A 49 -1.30 -11.43 14.94
C HIS A 49 -0.35 -12.62 14.75
N VAL A 50 0.93 -12.34 14.46
CA VAL A 50 1.98 -13.36 14.30
C VAL A 50 2.94 -13.42 15.50
N GLY A 51 2.65 -12.66 16.55
CA GLY A 51 3.45 -12.58 17.77
C GLY A 51 3.20 -11.29 18.54
N ARG A 52 3.92 -11.07 19.64
CA ARG A 52 3.82 -9.83 20.43
C ARG A 52 4.90 -8.83 20.04
N SER A 53 4.52 -7.55 20.03
CA SER A 53 5.40 -6.41 19.82
C SER A 53 5.89 -5.85 21.15
N ALA A 54 7.11 -5.34 21.21
CA ALA A 54 7.61 -4.64 22.39
C ALA A 54 6.76 -3.40 22.74
N PHE A 55 6.15 -2.76 21.74
CA PHE A 55 5.25 -1.61 21.90
C PHE A 55 3.98 -1.94 22.68
N GLU A 56 3.54 -3.21 22.70
CA GLU A 56 2.38 -3.64 23.50
C GLU A 56 2.64 -3.48 25.01
N ARG A 57 3.87 -3.25 25.46
CA ARG A 57 4.17 -2.95 26.88
C ARG A 57 3.99 -1.48 27.23
N LEU A 58 3.89 -0.60 26.25
CA LEU A 58 3.71 0.83 26.45
C LEU A 58 2.22 1.17 26.58
N SER A 59 1.91 2.25 27.28
CA SER A 59 0.55 2.80 27.41
C SER A 59 0.16 3.67 26.22
N ILE A 60 0.32 3.14 25.00
CA ILE A 60 -0.08 3.77 23.75
C ILE A 60 -1.16 2.93 23.07
N ASP A 61 -2.04 3.59 22.32
CA ASP A 61 -3.11 2.91 21.57
C ASP A 61 -2.51 2.20 20.34
N MET A 62 -2.56 0.87 20.35
CA MET A 62 -1.93 0.03 19.32
C MET A 62 -2.57 0.17 17.93
N VAL A 63 -3.76 0.75 17.83
CA VAL A 63 -4.44 0.97 16.54
C VAL A 63 -4.30 2.43 16.10
N LYS A 64 -4.44 3.40 16.99
CA LYS A 64 -4.45 4.83 16.65
C LYS A 64 -3.05 5.43 16.52
N CYS A 65 -2.09 5.01 17.36
CA CYS A 65 -0.75 5.60 17.37
C CYS A 65 0.11 5.16 16.18
N PHE A 66 -0.30 4.13 15.44
CA PHE A 66 0.41 3.62 14.27
C PHE A 66 -0.37 4.02 13.00
N PRO A 67 -0.05 5.17 12.37
CA PRO A 67 -0.75 5.61 11.17
C PRO A 67 -0.45 4.67 10.00
N LEU A 68 -1.40 4.57 9.08
CA LEU A 68 -1.15 3.96 7.78
C LEU A 68 -0.21 4.87 6.99
N ASP A 69 0.85 4.30 6.43
CA ASP A 69 1.82 5.08 5.66
C ASP A 69 1.25 5.49 4.30
N TYR A 70 0.93 6.78 4.17
CA TYR A 70 0.42 7.39 2.95
C TYR A 70 1.35 7.18 1.75
N MET A 71 2.68 7.24 1.97
CA MET A 71 3.66 7.10 0.90
C MET A 71 3.58 5.70 0.29
N HIS A 72 3.55 4.66 1.12
CA HIS A 72 3.46 3.29 0.64
C HIS A 72 2.09 2.95 0.07
N LEU A 73 1.00 3.40 0.71
CA LEU A 73 -0.36 3.04 0.27
C LEU A 73 -0.80 3.82 -0.97
N VAL A 74 -0.62 5.13 -0.99
CA VAL A 74 -1.17 6.00 -2.02
C VAL A 74 -0.11 6.31 -3.07
N CYS A 75 0.99 6.94 -2.69
CA CYS A 75 2.01 7.39 -3.66
C CYS A 75 2.66 6.21 -4.39
N LEU A 76 3.06 5.17 -3.68
CA LEU A 76 3.65 3.98 -4.31
C LEU A 76 2.59 2.98 -4.74
N GLY A 77 1.60 2.70 -3.88
CA GLY A 77 0.59 1.67 -4.16
C GLY A 77 -0.40 2.05 -5.25
N VAL A 78 -1.08 3.20 -5.11
CA VAL A 78 -2.15 3.63 -6.02
C VAL A 78 -1.59 4.28 -7.28
N VAL A 79 -0.67 5.24 -7.17
CA VAL A 79 -0.15 5.96 -8.35
C VAL A 79 0.56 4.99 -9.30
N LYS A 80 1.36 4.04 -8.80
CA LYS A 80 2.00 3.01 -9.65
C LYS A 80 0.97 2.20 -10.45
N LYS A 81 -0.16 1.83 -9.83
CA LYS A 81 -1.24 1.09 -10.52
C LYS A 81 -1.90 1.94 -11.62
N ILE A 82 -2.13 3.23 -11.35
CA ILE A 82 -2.69 4.16 -12.34
C ILE A 82 -1.73 4.36 -13.51
N CYS A 83 -0.45 4.62 -13.23
CA CYS A 83 0.57 4.75 -14.28
C CYS A 83 0.70 3.48 -15.12
N GLN A 84 0.66 2.30 -14.49
CA GLN A 84 0.69 1.03 -15.23
C GLN A 84 -0.55 0.87 -16.12
N LEU A 85 -1.75 1.18 -15.60
CA LEU A 85 -2.98 1.17 -16.40
C LEU A 85 -2.88 2.10 -17.61
N TRP A 86 -2.36 3.32 -17.43
CA TRP A 86 -2.17 4.25 -18.54
C TRP A 86 -1.17 3.74 -19.57
N LYS A 87 -0.07 3.11 -19.12
CA LYS A 87 0.90 2.46 -20.02
C LYS A 87 0.24 1.34 -20.81
N ASP A 88 -0.49 0.44 -20.15
CA ASP A 88 -1.15 -0.70 -20.78
C ASP A 88 -2.14 -0.22 -21.86
N LEU A 89 -3.01 0.73 -21.50
CA LEU A 89 -3.97 1.36 -22.43
C LEU A 89 -3.31 2.11 -23.59
N ALA A 90 -2.14 2.71 -23.35
CA ALA A 90 -1.36 3.36 -24.38
C ALA A 90 -0.76 2.36 -25.37
N THR A 91 -0.25 1.22 -24.88
CA THR A 91 0.34 0.17 -25.71
C THR A 91 -0.68 -0.71 -26.43
N GLU A 92 -1.89 -0.85 -25.89
CA GLU A 92 -3.00 -1.57 -26.55
C GLU A 92 -3.57 -0.81 -27.77
N ARG A 93 -3.26 0.49 -27.92
CA ARG A 93 -3.55 1.22 -29.16
C ARG A 93 -2.61 0.70 -30.25
N ARG A 94 -3.16 0.45 -31.46
CA ARG A 94 -2.42 -0.05 -32.65
C ARG A 94 -1.11 0.69 -33.01
N TYR A 95 -0.90 1.90 -32.47
CA TYR A 95 0.26 2.76 -32.76
C TYR A 95 1.05 3.20 -31.50
N GLY A 96 0.72 2.69 -30.31
CA GLY A 96 1.38 3.09 -29.06
C GLY A 96 1.19 4.57 -28.67
N MET A 97 1.99 5.06 -27.73
CA MET A 97 2.13 6.50 -27.45
C MET A 97 3.13 7.15 -28.42
N HIS A 98 2.80 8.35 -28.90
CA HIS A 98 3.68 9.11 -29.77
C HIS A 98 5.03 9.39 -29.07
N PRO A 99 6.20 9.23 -29.73
CA PRO A 99 7.51 9.37 -29.10
C PRO A 99 7.73 10.70 -28.36
N ASN A 100 7.20 11.81 -28.89
CA ASN A 100 7.29 13.11 -28.23
C ASN A 100 6.57 13.17 -26.89
N VAL A 101 5.46 12.42 -26.73
CA VAL A 101 4.74 12.34 -25.46
C VAL A 101 5.56 11.55 -24.45
N ILE A 102 6.17 10.44 -24.87
CA ILE A 102 7.06 9.64 -24.02
C ILE A 102 8.27 10.48 -23.57
N LYS A 103 8.89 11.20 -24.52
CA LYS A 103 10.01 12.12 -24.22
C LYS A 103 9.60 13.18 -23.20
N LEU A 104 8.47 13.85 -23.42
CA LEU A 104 7.97 14.89 -22.50
C LEU A 104 7.70 14.33 -21.10
N ILE A 105 7.16 13.12 -20.98
CA ILE A 105 6.93 12.47 -19.69
C ILE A 105 8.27 12.19 -19.00
N ASN A 106 9.24 11.60 -19.71
CA ASN A 106 10.55 11.32 -19.16
C ASN A 106 11.27 12.60 -18.70
N ASP A 107 11.25 13.65 -19.51
CA ASP A 107 11.87 14.94 -19.18
C ASP A 107 11.25 15.54 -17.91
N ASN A 108 9.92 15.48 -17.75
CA ASN A 108 9.23 15.94 -16.54
C ASN A 108 9.54 15.08 -15.31
N ILE A 109 9.66 13.76 -15.46
CA ILE A 109 10.07 12.87 -14.37
C ILE A 109 11.48 13.22 -13.93
N THR A 110 12.43 13.32 -14.88
CA THR A 110 13.83 13.68 -14.62
C THR A 110 13.93 15.04 -13.93
N ALA A 111 13.18 16.05 -14.40
CA ALA A 111 13.15 17.37 -13.77
C ALA A 111 12.55 17.35 -12.35
N SER A 112 11.72 16.37 -12.03
CA SER A 112 11.11 16.22 -10.71
C SER A 112 12.06 15.60 -9.66
N TRP A 113 13.18 14.97 -10.08
CA TRP A 113 14.10 14.29 -9.16
C TRP A 113 14.69 15.21 -8.09
N SER A 114 14.89 16.50 -8.40
CA SER A 114 15.40 17.47 -7.43
C SER A 114 14.45 17.73 -6.25
N TYR A 115 13.19 17.31 -6.37
CA TYR A 115 12.16 17.49 -5.35
C TYR A 115 11.82 16.19 -4.59
N ILE A 116 12.47 15.08 -4.91
CA ILE A 116 12.24 13.79 -4.25
C ILE A 116 13.15 13.67 -3.02
N PRO A 117 12.61 13.48 -1.81
CA PRO A 117 13.42 13.27 -0.61
C PRO A 117 14.26 12.00 -0.71
N ARG A 118 15.54 12.07 -0.30
CA ARG A 118 16.49 10.94 -0.33
C ARG A 118 16.25 9.88 0.76
N ASP A 119 15.31 10.15 1.66
CA ASP A 119 15.01 9.28 2.81
C ASP A 119 14.14 8.07 2.45
N PHE A 120 13.64 8.00 1.21
CA PHE A 120 12.86 6.86 0.74
C PHE A 120 13.77 5.75 0.25
N GLN A 121 13.47 4.53 0.70
CA GLN A 121 14.21 3.32 0.34
C GLN A 121 14.01 3.06 -1.16
N GLU A 122 14.97 3.51 -1.97
CA GLU A 122 15.07 3.13 -3.37
C GLU A 122 15.37 1.62 -3.39
N ASN A 123 14.35 0.80 -3.65
CA ASN A 123 14.62 -0.53 -4.19
C ASN A 123 15.26 -0.31 -5.55
N ALA A 124 16.58 -0.23 -5.55
CA ALA A 124 17.43 -0.25 -6.72
C ALA A 124 17.38 -1.65 -7.34
N ASP A 125 16.23 -2.02 -7.89
CA ASP A 125 16.15 -3.12 -8.84
C ASP A 125 16.64 -2.57 -10.19
N ARG A 126 17.95 -2.77 -10.42
CA ARG A 126 18.55 -2.85 -11.75
C ARG A 126 18.05 -4.08 -12.49
#